data_AF-A0A151QWB2-F1
#
_entry.id   AF-A0A151QWB2-F1
#
_cell.length_a   1.000
_cell.length_b   1.000
_cell.length_c   1.000
_cell.angle_alpha   90.00
_cell.angle_beta   90.00
_cell.angle_gamma   90.00
#
_symmetry.space_group_name_H-M   'P 1'
#
loop_
_entity.id
_entity.type
_entity.pdbx_description
1 polymer ?
#
loop_
_entity_poly.entity_id
_entity_poly.type
_entity_poly.pdbx_seq_one_letter_code
_entity_poly.pdbx_strand_id
1 'polypeptide(L)'
;VAFAIVEGETLSDWSWFLYNIRRYVTRKQGICLISDRHQSIKSVVENAQGWQPPHAYHVYCIRHIASNFNHRFKNTKLKEELIHIGYTTNKHKFERRLERFHDVSPEICRWIDGISLEKWALAHDEEGRRYGHMTINLSEAVNKVLKGA
;
A
#
# COMPACT_ATOMS: atom_id res chain seq x y z
N VAL A 1 -0.73 -19.88 -3.48
CA VAL A 1 -0.21 -18.71 -4.22
C VAL A 1 -0.97 -18.64 -5.54
N ALA A 2 -1.34 -17.43 -6.00
CA ALA A 2 -2.00 -17.23 -7.29
C ALA A 2 -1.23 -16.17 -8.09
N PHE A 3 -1.14 -16.32 -9.41
CA PHE A 3 -0.49 -15.38 -10.31
C PHE A 3 -1.25 -15.31 -11.64
N ALA A 4 -1.03 -14.23 -12.39
CA ALA A 4 -1.57 -14.06 -13.73
C ALA A 4 -0.50 -13.42 -14.63
N ILE A 5 -0.51 -13.82 -15.91
CA ILE A 5 0.27 -13.18 -16.96
C ILE A 5 -0.74 -12.41 -17.81
N VAL A 6 -0.52 -11.10 -17.92
CA VAL A 6 -1.43 -10.15 -18.57
C VAL A 6 -0.62 -9.20 -19.45
N GLU A 7 -1.29 -8.51 -20.36
CA GLU A 7 -0.64 -7.60 -21.30
C GLU A 7 -0.08 -6.34 -20.64
N GLY A 8 -0.65 -5.90 -19.50
CA GLY A 8 -0.10 -4.78 -18.74
C GLY A 8 -0.74 -4.56 -17.36
N GLU A 9 -0.39 -3.45 -16.71
CA GLU A 9 -0.95 -3.03 -15.42
C GLU A 9 -2.24 -2.19 -15.61
N THR A 10 -3.16 -2.68 -16.44
CA THR A 10 -4.37 -1.95 -16.84
C THR A 10 -5.54 -2.15 -15.87
N LEU A 11 -6.56 -1.28 -15.98
CA LEU A 11 -7.79 -1.41 -15.19
C LEU A 11 -8.51 -2.74 -15.46
N SER A 12 -8.57 -3.18 -16.73
CA SER A 12 -9.20 -4.43 -17.13
C SER A 12 -8.47 -5.64 -16.55
N ASP A 13 -7.14 -5.65 -16.61
CA ASP A 13 -6.33 -6.75 -16.10
C ASP A 13 -6.48 -6.93 -14.59
N TRP A 14 -6.41 -5.82 -13.85
CA TRP A 14 -6.63 -5.83 -12.40
C TRP A 14 -8.06 -6.23 -12.02
N SER A 15 -9.06 -5.78 -12.78
CA SER A 15 -10.46 -6.12 -12.54
C SER A 15 -10.69 -7.61 -12.72
N TRP A 16 -10.18 -8.17 -13.83
CA TRP A 16 -10.27 -9.59 -14.11
C TRP A 16 -9.53 -10.41 -13.04
N PHE A 17 -8.32 -10.02 -12.67
CA PHE A 17 -7.53 -10.76 -11.69
C PHE A 17 -8.20 -10.78 -10.31
N LEU A 18 -8.60 -9.61 -9.79
CA LEU A 18 -9.25 -9.49 -8.49
C LEU A 18 -10.62 -10.18 -8.44
N TYR A 19 -11.36 -10.19 -9.56
CA TYR A 19 -12.57 -10.99 -9.70
C TYR A 19 -12.28 -12.49 -9.54
N ASN A 20 -11.28 -13.01 -10.25
CA ASN A 20 -10.92 -14.42 -10.20
C ASN A 20 -10.40 -14.85 -8.82
N ILE A 21 -9.66 -13.99 -8.11
CA ILE A 21 -9.26 -14.24 -6.72
C ILE A 21 -10.49 -14.44 -5.83
N ARG A 22 -11.50 -13.57 -5.93
CA ARG A 22 -12.73 -13.70 -5.15
C ARG A 22 -13.56 -14.92 -5.52
N ARG A 23 -13.62 -15.25 -6.81
CA ARG A 23 -14.44 -16.34 -7.32
C ARG A 23 -13.85 -17.71 -7.00
N TYR A 24 -12.54 -17.88 -7.20
CA TYR A 24 -11.89 -19.19 -7.22
C TYR A 24 -10.87 -19.42 -6.10
N VAL A 25 -10.29 -18.36 -5.53
CA VAL A 25 -9.23 -18.51 -4.52
C VAL A 25 -9.78 -18.37 -3.10
N THR A 26 -10.60 -17.36 -2.82
CA THR A 26 -11.12 -17.15 -1.46
C THR A 26 -12.40 -16.35 -1.38
N ARG A 27 -13.32 -16.82 -0.53
CA ARG A 27 -14.55 -16.13 -0.12
C ARG A 27 -14.45 -15.50 1.28
N LYS A 28 -13.26 -15.54 1.90
CA LYS A 28 -13.03 -15.03 3.27
C LYS A 28 -13.30 -13.53 3.33
N GLN A 29 -13.93 -13.06 4.41
CA GLN A 29 -14.15 -11.64 4.66
C GLN A 29 -13.00 -11.02 5.48
N GLY A 30 -12.93 -9.69 5.50
CA GLY A 30 -11.86 -8.96 6.19
C GLY A 30 -10.47 -9.17 5.58
N ILE A 31 -10.36 -9.37 4.26
CA ILE A 31 -9.06 -9.52 3.61
C ILE A 31 -8.30 -8.18 3.62
N CYS A 32 -7.07 -8.17 4.11
CA CYS A 32 -6.17 -7.03 3.93
C CYS A 32 -5.43 -7.16 2.60
N LEU A 33 -5.73 -6.27 1.66
CA LEU A 33 -5.02 -6.15 0.39
C LEU A 33 -3.92 -5.10 0.52
N ILE A 34 -2.66 -5.52 0.46
CA ILE A 34 -1.50 -4.63 0.40
C ILE A 34 -1.05 -4.55 -1.06
N SER A 35 -1.03 -3.34 -1.64
CA SER A 35 -0.53 -3.14 -3.01
C SER A 35 0.34 -1.88 -3.10
N ASP A 36 0.90 -1.61 -4.29
CA ASP A 36 1.38 -0.27 -4.62
C ASP A 36 0.21 0.75 -4.74
N ARG A 37 0.54 1.99 -5.13
CA ARG A 37 -0.42 3.11 -5.31
C ARG A 37 -0.83 3.32 -6.78
N HIS A 38 -0.72 2.32 -7.63
CA HIS A 38 -1.08 2.45 -9.05
C HIS A 38 -2.58 2.76 -9.21
N GLN A 39 -2.90 3.67 -10.12
CA GLN A 39 -4.24 4.23 -10.24
C GLN A 39 -5.28 3.20 -10.70
N SER A 40 -4.87 2.24 -11.55
CA SER A 40 -5.74 1.13 -11.95
C SER A 40 -6.16 0.27 -10.75
N ILE A 41 -5.23 -0.13 -9.88
CA ILE A 41 -5.55 -0.92 -8.68
C ILE A 41 -6.51 -0.16 -7.76
N LYS A 42 -6.24 1.12 -7.48
CA LYS A 42 -7.12 1.95 -6.67
C LYS A 42 -8.55 1.96 -7.22
N SER A 43 -8.67 2.22 -8.52
CA SER A 43 -9.97 2.26 -9.19
C SER A 43 -10.68 0.91 -9.14
N VAL A 44 -9.99 -0.22 -9.34
CA VAL A 44 -10.62 -1.54 -9.22
C VAL A 44 -11.09 -1.79 -7.80
N VAL A 45 -10.26 -1.57 -6.79
CA VAL A 45 -10.64 -1.82 -5.38
C VAL A 45 -11.83 -0.96 -4.95
N GLU A 46 -11.91 0.28 -5.45
CA GLU A 46 -13.02 1.19 -5.18
C GLU A 46 -14.34 0.80 -5.87
N ASN A 47 -14.33 -0.10 -6.86
CA ASN A 47 -15.52 -0.45 -7.66
C ASN A 47 -15.83 -1.96 -7.69
N ALA A 48 -14.87 -2.82 -7.37
CA ALA A 48 -15.01 -4.27 -7.48
C ALA A 48 -15.72 -4.85 -6.26
N GLN A 49 -16.77 -5.64 -6.53
CA GLN A 49 -17.54 -6.31 -5.50
C GLN A 49 -16.64 -7.22 -4.63
N GLY A 50 -16.79 -7.08 -3.32
CA GLY A 50 -16.00 -7.84 -2.34
C GLY A 50 -14.60 -7.30 -2.08
N TRP A 51 -14.15 -6.22 -2.73
CA TRP A 51 -12.85 -5.59 -2.43
C TRP A 51 -12.95 -4.33 -1.57
N GLN A 52 -14.14 -4.04 -1.05
CA GLN A 52 -14.43 -2.95 -0.13
C GLN A 52 -14.84 -3.47 1.26
N PRO A 53 -14.80 -2.63 2.31
CA PRO A 53 -15.29 -3.00 3.63
C PRO A 53 -16.78 -3.42 3.61
N PRO A 54 -17.19 -4.41 4.43
CA PRO A 54 -16.39 -5.16 5.41
C PRO A 54 -15.62 -6.35 4.78
N HIS A 55 -15.70 -6.53 3.46
CA HIS A 55 -15.18 -7.72 2.79
C HIS A 55 -13.66 -7.70 2.59
N ALA A 56 -13.11 -6.52 2.27
CA ALA A 56 -11.68 -6.30 2.22
C ALA A 56 -11.30 -4.87 2.61
N TYR A 57 -10.05 -4.70 3.00
CA TYR A 57 -9.46 -3.44 3.38
C TYR A 57 -8.18 -3.27 2.56
N HIS A 58 -8.13 -2.21 1.78
CA HIS A 58 -6.98 -1.92 0.93
C HIS A 58 -6.04 -0.95 1.62
N VAL A 59 -4.75 -1.29 1.64
CA VAL A 59 -3.67 -0.49 2.20
C VAL A 59 -2.49 -0.48 1.23
N TYR A 60 -1.59 0.46 1.43
CA TYR A 60 -0.44 0.67 0.56
C TYR A 60 0.85 0.12 1.17
N CYS A 61 1.66 -0.46 0.32
CA CYS A 61 3.03 -0.86 0.63
C CYS A 61 3.87 0.37 0.97
N ILE A 62 4.49 0.39 2.15
CA ILE A 62 5.30 1.52 2.62
C ILE A 62 6.51 1.78 1.71
N ARG A 63 7.09 0.73 1.12
CA ARG A 63 8.21 0.89 0.18
C ARG A 63 7.80 1.59 -1.11
N HIS A 64 6.58 1.36 -1.60
CA HIS A 64 6.06 2.06 -2.76
C HIS A 64 5.75 3.52 -2.45
N ILE A 65 5.18 3.81 -1.27
CA ILE A 65 5.01 5.18 -0.80
C ILE A 65 6.37 5.89 -0.74
N ALA A 66 7.37 5.27 -0.12
CA ALA A 66 8.72 5.82 -0.02
C ALA A 66 9.40 5.99 -1.39
N SER A 67 9.18 5.06 -2.33
CA SER A 67 9.65 5.18 -3.70
C SER A 67 9.03 6.40 -4.40
N ASN A 68 7.71 6.57 -4.31
CA ASN A 68 6.99 7.70 -4.89
C ASN A 68 7.42 9.03 -4.24
N PHE A 69 7.62 9.03 -2.93
CA PHE A 69 8.18 10.17 -2.20
C PHE A 69 9.55 10.55 -2.77
N ASN A 70 10.46 9.59 -2.87
CA ASN A 70 11.81 9.87 -3.38
C ASN A 70 11.80 10.25 -4.87
N HIS A 71 10.88 9.71 -5.65
CA HIS A 71 10.72 10.11 -7.04
C HIS A 71 10.38 11.62 -7.15
N ARG A 72 9.50 12.12 -6.27
CA ARG A 72 9.07 13.53 -6.25
C ARG A 72 10.09 14.47 -5.60
N PHE A 73 10.56 14.13 -4.40
CA PHE A 73 11.36 15.05 -3.57
C PHE A 73 12.87 14.81 -3.64
N LYS A 74 13.31 13.70 -4.25
CA LYS A 74 14.72 13.31 -4.41
C LYS A 74 15.52 13.37 -3.08
N ASN A 75 14.87 13.05 -1.96
CA ASN A 75 15.48 13.11 -0.63
C ASN A 75 15.50 11.73 0.04
N THR A 76 16.65 11.07 -0.04
CA THR A 76 16.86 9.71 0.50
C THR A 76 16.73 9.65 2.02
N LYS A 77 17.16 10.68 2.75
CA LYS A 77 17.10 10.70 4.21
C LYS A 77 15.65 10.77 4.70
N LEU A 78 14.86 11.66 4.11
CA LEU A 78 13.43 11.78 4.45
C LEU A 78 12.62 10.58 3.97
N LYS A 79 13.02 9.94 2.87
CA LYS A 79 12.47 8.66 2.44
C LYS A 79 12.65 7.58 3.51
N GLU A 80 13.84 7.45 4.08
CA GLU A 80 14.13 6.48 5.14
C GLU A 80 13.33 6.80 6.41
N GLU A 81 13.28 8.08 6.78
CA GLU A 81 12.48 8.55 7.91
C GLU A 81 10.99 8.24 7.74
N LEU A 82 10.42 8.46 6.54
CA LEU A 82 9.04 8.11 6.22
C LEU A 82 8.76 6.61 6.40
N ILE A 83 9.70 5.75 6.02
CA ILE A 83 9.60 4.30 6.27
C ILE A 83 9.57 4.04 7.78
N HIS A 84 10.48 4.63 8.55
CA HIS A 84 10.52 4.48 10.01
C HIS A 84 9.24 4.97 10.69
N ILE A 85 8.68 6.08 10.23
CA ILE A 85 7.37 6.59 10.68
C ILE A 85 6.29 5.55 10.39
N GLY A 86 6.22 5.03 9.17
CA GLY A 86 5.22 4.03 8.77
C GLY A 86 5.25 2.75 9.63
N TYR A 87 6.44 2.30 10.06
CA TYR A 87 6.61 1.14 10.94
C TYR A 87 6.41 1.43 12.44
N THR A 88 6.23 2.68 12.84
CA THR A 88 6.02 3.02 14.25
C THR A 88 4.67 2.47 14.70
N THR A 89 4.66 1.61 15.73
CA THR A 89 3.46 0.96 16.27
C THR A 89 2.78 1.79 17.35
N ASN A 90 3.56 2.51 18.16
CA ASN A 90 3.03 3.33 19.24
C ASN A 90 2.50 4.66 18.68
N LYS A 91 1.19 4.90 18.84
CA LYS A 91 0.49 6.08 18.29
C LYS A 91 1.09 7.42 18.74
N HIS A 92 1.41 7.57 20.03
CA HIS A 92 2.04 8.79 20.53
C HIS A 92 3.44 9.03 19.94
N LYS A 93 4.26 7.99 19.79
CA LYS A 93 5.56 8.10 19.11
C LYS A 93 5.40 8.38 17.61
N PHE A 94 4.37 7.84 16.98
CA PHE A 94 4.05 8.08 15.58
C PHE A 94 3.69 9.56 15.35
N GLU A 95 2.72 10.09 16.11
CA GLU A 95 2.26 11.48 16.02
C GLU A 95 3.43 12.46 16.16
N ARG A 96 4.25 12.31 17.21
CA ARG A 96 5.44 13.13 17.42
C ARG A 96 6.46 13.08 16.27
N ARG A 97 6.61 11.92 15.61
CA ARG A 97 7.52 11.79 14.47
C ARG A 97 6.92 12.42 13.22
N LEU A 98 5.61 12.26 13.02
CA LEU A 98 4.90 12.88 11.90
C LEU A 98 4.91 14.41 12.02
N GLU A 99 4.72 14.96 13.22
CA GLU A 99 4.86 16.40 13.49
C GLU A 99 6.24 16.93 13.08
N ARG A 100 7.32 16.27 13.52
CA ARG A 100 8.69 16.64 13.13
C ARG A 100 8.92 16.52 11.63
N PHE A 101 8.29 15.53 10.98
CA PHE A 101 8.34 15.36 9.54
C PHE A 101 7.63 16.51 8.81
N HIS A 102 6.58 17.06 9.41
CA HIS A 102 5.86 18.22 8.89
C HIS A 102 6.67 19.52 9.00
N ASP A 103 7.53 19.66 10.00
CA ASP A 103 8.38 20.85 10.15
C ASP A 103 9.39 21.03 9.01
N VAL A 104 9.63 19.99 8.19
CA VAL A 104 10.63 20.02 7.12
C VAL A 104 10.20 20.86 5.92
N SER A 105 8.95 20.73 5.47
CA SER A 105 8.44 21.44 4.30
C SER A 105 6.92 21.36 4.19
N PRO A 106 6.22 22.50 4.00
CA PRO A 106 4.78 22.51 3.75
C PRO A 106 4.35 21.66 2.54
N GLU A 107 5.21 21.50 1.53
CA GLU A 107 4.91 20.65 0.37
C GLU A 107 4.92 19.17 0.75
N ILE A 108 5.88 18.76 1.58
CA ILE A 108 5.97 17.39 2.08
C ILE A 108 4.77 17.06 2.96
N CYS A 109 4.34 17.97 3.84
CA CYS A 109 3.13 17.80 4.65
C CYS A 109 1.91 17.53 3.78
N ARG A 110 1.64 18.45 2.82
CA ARG A 110 0.50 18.30 1.90
C ARG A 110 0.54 16.99 1.13
N TRP A 111 1.73 16.51 0.78
CA TRP A 111 1.89 15.26 0.06
C TRP A 111 1.55 14.03 0.91
N ILE A 112 2.06 13.98 2.15
CA ILE A 112 1.83 12.84 3.04
C ILE A 112 0.41 12.84 3.60
N ASP A 113 -0.14 14.02 3.94
CA ASP A 113 -1.51 14.21 4.40
C ASP A 113 -2.55 13.84 3.33
N GLY A 114 -2.14 13.87 2.05
CA GLY A 114 -2.94 13.34 0.94
C GLY A 114 -3.10 11.81 0.94
N ILE A 115 -2.52 11.10 1.91
CA ILE A 115 -2.64 9.66 2.11
C ILE A 115 -3.20 9.41 3.51
N SER A 116 -4.42 8.87 3.60
CA SER A 116 -5.03 8.58 4.91
C SER A 116 -4.14 7.64 5.74
N LEU A 117 -4.06 7.90 7.04
CA LEU A 117 -3.11 7.23 7.93
C LEU A 117 -3.33 5.71 7.98
N GLU A 118 -4.59 5.28 7.94
CA GLU A 118 -5.01 3.87 7.91
C GLU A 118 -4.47 3.14 6.67
N LYS A 119 -4.19 3.88 5.58
CA LYS A 119 -3.65 3.33 4.34
C LYS A 119 -2.16 3.05 4.40
N TRP A 120 -1.39 3.60 5.34
CA TRP A 120 0.07 3.41 5.33
C TRP A 120 0.76 3.28 6.69
N ALA A 121 0.21 3.83 7.77
CA ALA A 121 0.83 3.80 9.10
C ALA A 121 0.40 2.56 9.90
N LEU A 122 1.38 1.87 10.51
CA LEU A 122 1.12 0.70 11.35
C LEU A 122 0.42 1.07 12.67
N ALA A 123 0.75 2.23 13.25
CA ALA A 123 0.06 2.76 14.43
C ALA A 123 -1.46 3.00 14.22
N HIS A 124 -1.90 3.09 12.96
CA HIS A 124 -3.31 3.28 12.58
C HIS A 124 -3.95 1.99 12.02
N ASP A 125 -3.29 0.84 12.16
CA ASP A 125 -3.89 -0.47 11.86
C ASP A 125 -4.67 -0.98 13.09
N GLU A 126 -5.76 -0.31 13.44
CA GLU A 126 -6.48 -0.50 14.71
C GLU A 126 -7.00 -1.94 14.94
N GLU A 127 -7.35 -2.64 13.87
CA GLU A 127 -7.80 -4.04 13.91
C GLU A 127 -6.66 -5.05 13.64
N GLY A 128 -5.41 -4.59 13.52
CA GLY A 128 -4.25 -5.44 13.24
C GLY A 128 -4.36 -6.21 11.91
N ARG A 129 -5.12 -5.70 10.94
CA ARG A 129 -5.46 -6.39 9.68
C ARG A 129 -4.24 -6.71 8.83
N ARG A 130 -3.16 -5.94 9.00
CA ARG A 130 -1.90 -6.15 8.29
C ARG A 130 -1.05 -7.25 8.90
N TYR A 131 -1.30 -7.64 10.16
CA TYR A 131 -0.44 -8.57 10.92
C TYR A 131 1.04 -8.15 10.90
N GLY A 132 1.32 -6.85 10.90
CA GLY A 132 2.68 -6.29 10.81
C GLY A 132 3.30 -6.29 9.40
N HIS A 133 2.61 -6.83 8.38
CA HIS A 133 3.07 -6.76 7.00
C HIS A 133 2.84 -5.36 6.41
N MET A 134 3.94 -4.65 6.13
CA MET A 134 3.92 -3.30 5.56
C MET A 134 4.40 -3.26 4.11
N THR A 135 4.86 -4.40 3.59
CA THR A 135 5.55 -4.51 2.29
C THR A 135 5.12 -5.74 1.52
N ILE A 136 5.28 -5.68 0.20
CA ILE A 136 4.99 -6.79 -0.72
C ILE A 136 6.27 -7.44 -1.27
N ASN A 137 7.29 -7.64 -0.41
CA ASN A 137 8.61 -8.17 -0.82
C ASN A 137 8.51 -9.45 -1.66
N LEU A 138 7.59 -10.35 -1.31
CA LEU A 138 7.43 -11.63 -2.00
C LEU A 138 6.90 -11.46 -3.43
N SER A 139 5.86 -10.63 -3.64
CA SER A 139 5.32 -10.43 -4.99
C SER A 139 6.31 -9.67 -5.87
N GLU A 140 7.04 -8.70 -5.32
CA GLU A 140 8.09 -7.99 -6.06
C GLU A 140 9.25 -8.91 -6.46
N ALA A 141 9.67 -9.83 -5.58
CA ALA A 141 10.71 -10.79 -5.90
C ALA A 141 10.29 -11.70 -7.07
N VAL A 142 9.06 -12.22 -7.03
CA VAL A 142 8.50 -13.03 -8.13
C VAL A 142 8.40 -12.22 -9.42
N ASN A 143 7.91 -10.98 -9.35
CA ASN A 143 7.81 -10.10 -10.52
C ASN A 143 9.18 -9.80 -11.15
N LYS A 144 10.25 -9.67 -10.36
CA LYS A 144 11.62 -9.47 -10.87
C LYS A 144 12.14 -10.70 -11.61
N VAL A 145 11.87 -11.90 -11.11
CA VAL A 145 12.25 -13.15 -11.80
C VAL A 145 11.52 -13.26 -13.13
N LEU A 146 10.21 -13.00 -13.16
CA LEU A 146 9.40 -13.12 -14.37
C LEU A 146 9.70 -12.04 -15.43
N LYS A 147 10.11 -10.83 -15.03
CA LYS A 147 10.52 -9.76 -15.96
C LYS A 147 11.93 -9.97 -16.54
N GLY A 148 12.75 -10.81 -15.91
CA GLY A 148 14.11 -11.11 -16.35
C GLY A 148 14.27 -12.44 -17.09
N ALA A 149 13.17 -13.17 -17.31
CA ALA A 149 13.11 -14.44 -18.02
C ALA A 149 12.84 -14.24 -19.52
#